data_AF-A0A2P5X1X1-F1
#
_entry.id   AF-A0A2P5X1X1-F1
#
_cell.length_a   1.000
_cell.length_b   1.000
_cell.length_c   1.000
_cell.angle_alpha   90.00
_cell.angle_beta   90.00
_cell.angle_gamma   90.00
#
_symmetry.space_group_name_H-M   'P 1'
#
loop_
_entity.id
_entity.type
_entity.pdbx_description
1 polymer ?
#
loop_
_entity_poly.entity_id
_entity_poly.type
_entity_poly.pdbx_seq_one_letter_code
_entity_poly.pdbx_strand_id
1 'polypeptide(L)'
;MGSIGEKIEVDFIISTGDNFYDDGLRGGNVEAQLSPMLRKMDTRWLCLRSFILIAGPQMAEIFFVDATPFVSNYFIDPKDHVYDWKGISPRLHYINNLLLEFESGLRESTAKWKIVVGQHTTKSAGHHGNTHELAIHLLPILQAYHVDLYISNTDSSIQFLTSGGGSKAWRGDVNNRWNPQKMKFYYDGQGFMSVEMTETDVDIKFYDVFGYAIYKWSTSKLISSAM
;
A
#
# COMPACT_ATOMS: atom_id res chain seq x y z
N MET A 1 -0.85 5.48 -17.18
CA MET A 1 -0.11 6.16 -16.09
C MET A 1 0.68 7.36 -16.60
N GLY A 2 1.85 7.23 -17.24
CA GLY A 2 2.75 8.36 -17.61
C GLY A 2 2.04 9.62 -18.15
N SER A 3 1.40 9.53 -19.31
CA SER A 3 0.66 10.65 -19.95
C SER A 3 -0.64 11.10 -19.26
N ILE A 4 -0.90 10.61 -18.04
CA ILE A 4 -1.89 11.14 -17.10
C ILE A 4 -1.17 11.77 -15.90
N GLY A 5 -0.10 11.16 -15.39
CA GLY A 5 0.79 11.78 -14.38
C GLY A 5 1.37 13.12 -14.83
N GLU A 6 1.72 13.24 -16.12
CA GLU A 6 2.11 14.51 -16.76
C GLU A 6 0.98 15.55 -16.81
N LYS A 7 -0.29 15.12 -16.89
CA LYS A 7 -1.47 16.01 -16.98
C LYS A 7 -2.03 16.44 -15.62
N ILE A 8 -1.65 15.74 -14.55
CA ILE A 8 -2.08 16.03 -13.17
C ILE A 8 -0.90 16.44 -12.29
N GLU A 9 0.27 16.67 -12.89
CA GLU A 9 1.50 17.22 -12.29
C GLU A 9 1.90 16.54 -10.96
N VAL A 10 1.98 15.20 -10.96
CA VAL A 10 2.25 14.41 -9.73
C VAL A 10 3.61 14.72 -9.07
N ASP A 11 3.59 14.98 -7.75
CA ASP A 11 4.81 15.14 -6.94
C ASP A 11 5.68 13.87 -6.91
N PHE A 12 5.05 12.70 -6.82
CA PHE A 12 5.71 11.40 -6.77
C PHE A 12 4.79 10.26 -7.23
N ILE A 13 5.37 9.09 -7.50
CA ILE A 13 4.66 7.88 -7.88
C ILE A 13 4.97 6.77 -6.86
N ILE A 14 3.94 6.24 -6.22
CA ILE A 14 4.03 5.04 -5.39
C ILE A 14 3.90 3.80 -6.27
N SER A 15 4.77 2.82 -6.07
CA SER A 15 4.65 1.47 -6.64
C SER A 15 4.89 0.45 -5.53
N THR A 16 3.89 -0.36 -5.22
CA THR A 16 4.00 -1.50 -4.31
C THR A 16 4.23 -2.80 -5.09
N GLY A 17 4.93 -3.73 -4.46
CA GLY A 17 5.28 -5.01 -5.06
C GLY A 17 5.97 -5.90 -4.03
N ASP A 18 5.95 -7.20 -4.26
CA ASP A 18 6.86 -8.18 -3.67
C ASP A 18 8.18 -8.28 -4.47
N ASN A 19 8.31 -7.51 -5.55
CA ASN A 19 9.44 -7.45 -6.48
C ASN A 19 10.78 -6.99 -5.85
N PHE A 20 10.80 -6.54 -4.60
CA PHE A 20 12.01 -6.25 -3.80
C PHE A 20 12.44 -7.45 -2.92
N TYR A 21 11.89 -8.63 -3.19
CA TYR A 21 12.43 -9.94 -2.86
C TYR A 21 12.88 -10.63 -4.15
N ASP A 22 14.01 -11.35 -4.11
CA ASP A 22 14.55 -11.99 -5.31
C ASP A 22 13.56 -13.06 -5.83
N ASP A 23 13.58 -13.30 -7.13
CA ASP A 23 12.56 -14.04 -7.92
C ASP A 23 11.12 -13.47 -7.92
N GLY A 24 10.80 -12.43 -7.14
CA GLY A 24 9.52 -11.70 -7.23
C GLY A 24 9.23 -11.13 -8.64
N LEU A 25 10.27 -10.88 -9.42
CA LEU A 25 10.22 -10.86 -10.89
C LEU A 25 11.24 -11.85 -11.44
N ARG A 26 10.84 -12.65 -12.44
CA ARG A 26 11.79 -13.49 -13.20
C ARG A 26 12.86 -12.62 -13.86
N GLY A 27 14.10 -12.70 -13.37
CA GLY A 27 15.22 -11.86 -13.81
C GLY A 27 15.34 -10.50 -13.10
N GLY A 28 14.63 -10.30 -11.99
CA GLY A 28 14.91 -9.19 -11.06
C GLY A 28 16.20 -9.41 -10.27
N ASN A 29 16.69 -8.34 -9.65
CA ASN A 29 17.79 -8.39 -8.67
C ASN A 29 17.52 -7.34 -7.57
N VAL A 30 17.40 -7.80 -6.32
CA VAL A 30 17.04 -6.95 -5.18
C VAL A 30 18.19 -6.07 -4.72
N GLU A 31 19.41 -6.61 -4.69
CA GLU A 31 20.60 -5.85 -4.30
C GLU A 31 20.79 -4.61 -5.19
N ALA A 32 20.43 -4.72 -6.47
CA ALA A 32 20.38 -3.62 -7.43
C ALA A 32 19.22 -2.65 -7.13
N GLN A 33 17.98 -3.12 -6.95
CA GLN A 33 16.82 -2.26 -6.66
C GLN A 33 16.98 -1.43 -5.39
N LEU A 34 17.47 -2.07 -4.31
CA LEU A 34 17.78 -1.43 -3.02
C LEU A 34 19.14 -0.71 -3.03
N SER A 35 19.91 -0.79 -4.12
CA SER A 35 21.25 -0.21 -4.17
C SER A 35 21.20 1.31 -4.07
N PRO A 36 22.00 1.92 -3.18
CA PRO A 36 22.27 3.35 -3.22
C PRO A 36 22.88 3.81 -4.56
N MET A 37 23.36 2.90 -5.42
CA MET A 37 23.85 3.25 -6.76
C MET A 37 22.71 3.64 -7.71
N LEU A 38 21.54 3.00 -7.67
CA LEU A 38 20.41 3.43 -8.50
C LEU A 38 19.96 4.85 -8.14
N ARG A 39 19.90 5.17 -6.83
CA ARG A 39 19.60 6.54 -6.36
C ARG A 39 20.68 7.58 -6.69
N LYS A 40 21.91 7.16 -7.02
CA LYS A 40 22.96 8.02 -7.58
C LYS A 40 22.85 8.21 -9.09
N MET A 41 22.28 7.23 -9.80
CA MET A 41 22.05 7.29 -11.26
C MET A 41 20.77 8.06 -11.60
N ASP A 42 19.71 7.88 -10.81
CA ASP A 42 18.48 8.64 -10.87
C ASP A 42 18.04 9.02 -9.45
N THR A 43 18.12 10.31 -9.11
CA THR A 43 17.80 10.82 -7.77
C THR A 43 16.32 10.68 -7.41
N ARG A 44 15.45 10.43 -8.40
CA ARG A 44 14.02 10.13 -8.22
C ARG A 44 13.77 8.70 -7.74
N TRP A 45 14.74 7.79 -7.88
CA TRP A 45 14.60 6.40 -7.43
C TRP A 45 14.79 6.30 -5.91
N LEU A 46 13.73 5.87 -5.22
CA LEU A 46 13.77 5.49 -3.81
C LEU A 46 13.07 4.13 -3.65
N CYS A 47 13.84 3.10 -3.31
CA CYS A 47 13.32 1.78 -2.96
C CYS A 47 13.83 1.43 -1.55
N LEU A 48 12.89 1.17 -0.64
CA LEU A 48 13.11 0.82 0.77
C LEU A 48 12.00 -0.17 1.18
N ARG A 49 12.28 -1.06 2.14
CA ARG A 49 11.29 -2.05 2.63
C ARG A 49 10.19 -1.40 3.46
N SER A 50 10.59 -0.48 4.34
CA SER A 50 9.71 0.37 5.15
C SER A 50 10.32 1.76 5.29
N PHE A 51 9.48 2.79 5.35
CA PHE A 51 9.85 4.19 5.65
C PHE A 51 8.60 5.04 5.89
N ILE A 52 8.79 6.26 6.39
CA ILE A 52 7.74 7.28 6.51
C ILE A 52 8.08 8.41 5.52
N LEU A 53 7.11 8.79 4.68
CA LEU A 53 7.17 9.98 3.84
C LEU A 53 6.31 11.09 4.45
N ILE A 54 6.93 12.22 4.80
CA ILE A 54 6.24 13.42 5.26
C ILE A 54 5.80 14.21 4.02
N ALA A 55 4.51 14.15 3.70
CA ALA A 55 3.88 14.85 2.59
C ALA A 55 3.23 16.13 3.12
N GLY A 56 4.02 17.21 3.18
CA GLY A 56 3.64 18.49 3.79
C GLY A 56 3.76 18.45 5.32
N PRO A 57 4.52 19.37 5.97
CA PRO A 57 4.65 19.40 7.43
C PRO A 57 3.28 19.46 8.12
N GLN A 58 3.01 18.52 9.03
CA GLN A 58 1.73 18.34 9.73
C GLN A 58 0.51 18.03 8.83
N MET A 59 0.63 18.05 7.50
CA MET A 59 -0.47 17.71 6.58
C MET A 59 -0.68 16.20 6.52
N ALA A 60 0.28 15.45 5.97
CA ALA A 60 0.14 14.01 5.76
C ALA A 60 1.45 13.25 6.03
N GLU A 61 1.32 12.07 6.62
CA GLU A 61 2.41 11.10 6.74
C GLU A 61 1.98 9.77 6.10
N ILE A 62 2.83 9.27 5.20
CA ILE A 62 2.62 8.03 4.45
C ILE A 62 3.60 6.97 4.95
N PHE A 63 3.07 5.97 5.65
CA PHE A 63 3.83 4.89 6.27
C PHE A 63 3.88 3.68 5.34
N PHE A 64 5.06 3.38 4.79
CA PHE A 64 5.28 2.21 3.96
C PHE A 64 5.64 1.01 4.84
N VAL A 65 4.86 -0.07 4.74
CA VAL A 65 4.97 -1.26 5.59
C VAL A 65 5.19 -2.50 4.72
N ASP A 66 6.28 -3.23 4.98
CA ASP A 66 6.58 -4.49 4.31
C ASP A 66 5.61 -5.59 4.78
N ALA A 67 4.50 -5.71 4.07
CA ALA A 67 3.44 -6.67 4.38
C ALA A 67 3.80 -8.13 3.98
N THR A 68 4.88 -8.36 3.24
CA THR A 68 5.19 -9.67 2.64
C THR A 68 5.56 -10.74 3.66
N PRO A 69 6.39 -10.47 4.70
CA PRO A 69 6.72 -11.46 5.72
C PRO A 69 5.53 -11.92 6.57
N PHE A 70 4.41 -11.18 6.59
CA PHE A 70 3.21 -11.60 7.33
C PHE A 70 2.54 -12.83 6.71
N VAL A 71 2.62 -13.01 5.38
CA VAL A 71 1.99 -14.13 4.67
C VAL A 71 2.74 -15.44 4.96
N SER A 72 2.17 -16.30 5.81
CA SER A 72 2.87 -17.51 6.29
C SER A 72 3.03 -18.58 5.22
N ASN A 73 2.16 -18.62 4.21
CA ASN A 73 2.26 -19.60 3.12
C ASN A 73 3.58 -19.48 2.36
N TYR A 74 4.14 -18.27 2.19
CA TYR A 74 5.44 -18.07 1.54
C TYR A 74 6.64 -18.69 2.29
N PHE A 75 6.43 -19.18 3.51
CA PHE A 75 7.42 -19.89 4.32
C PHE A 75 7.08 -21.38 4.55
N ILE A 76 5.90 -21.85 4.11
CA ILE A 76 5.36 -23.18 4.40
C ILE A 76 5.09 -23.97 3.12
N ASP A 77 4.43 -23.33 2.14
CA ASP A 77 4.10 -23.86 0.81
C ASP A 77 4.13 -22.69 -0.21
N PRO A 78 5.32 -22.20 -0.58
CA PRO A 78 5.47 -21.02 -1.43
C PRO A 78 4.98 -21.22 -2.87
N LYS A 79 5.05 -22.45 -3.40
CA LYS A 79 4.80 -22.77 -4.82
C LYS A 79 5.72 -21.91 -5.71
N ASP A 80 5.14 -21.08 -6.58
CA ASP A 80 5.90 -20.14 -7.43
C ASP A 80 6.38 -18.88 -6.67
N HIS A 81 5.90 -18.63 -5.44
CA HIS A 81 6.28 -17.48 -4.60
C HIS A 81 7.49 -17.81 -3.71
N VAL A 82 8.59 -18.22 -4.33
CA VAL A 82 9.89 -18.38 -3.65
C VAL A 82 10.60 -17.02 -3.60
N TYR A 83 11.19 -16.69 -2.45
CA TYR A 83 11.81 -15.39 -2.19
C TYR A 83 13.13 -15.55 -1.44
N ASP A 84 14.10 -14.67 -1.66
CA ASP A 84 15.29 -14.60 -0.80
C ASP A 84 14.97 -13.88 0.52
N TRP A 85 15.06 -14.63 1.62
CA TRP A 85 14.75 -14.17 2.97
C TRP A 85 15.96 -13.71 3.80
N LYS A 86 17.18 -13.63 3.25
CA LYS A 86 18.41 -13.23 3.99
C LYS A 86 18.22 -11.91 4.75
N GLY A 87 17.57 -10.93 4.13
CA GLY A 87 17.34 -9.60 4.69
C GLY A 87 16.24 -9.51 5.76
N ILE A 88 15.51 -10.60 6.06
CA ILE A 88 14.41 -10.62 7.03
C ILE A 88 14.52 -11.74 8.07
N SER A 89 15.59 -12.53 8.04
CA SER A 89 15.75 -13.67 8.95
C SER A 89 16.39 -13.24 10.28
N PRO A 90 15.85 -13.62 11.45
CA PRO A 90 14.68 -14.48 11.67
C PRO A 90 13.34 -13.76 11.45
N ARG A 91 12.43 -14.36 10.66
CA ARG A 91 11.12 -13.80 10.25
C ARG A 91 10.35 -13.12 11.39
N LEU A 92 10.20 -13.79 12.54
CA LEU A 92 9.43 -13.27 13.67
C LEU A 92 10.09 -12.04 14.32
N HIS A 93 11.43 -11.97 14.34
CA HIS A 93 12.14 -10.81 14.84
C HIS A 93 11.96 -9.61 13.90
N TYR A 94 12.06 -9.83 12.58
CA TYR A 94 11.80 -8.79 11.59
C TYR A 94 10.37 -8.23 11.70
N ILE A 95 9.35 -9.09 11.77
CA ILE A 95 7.95 -8.67 11.92
C ILE A 95 7.75 -7.87 13.22
N ASN A 96 8.31 -8.33 14.34
CA ASN A 96 8.18 -7.62 15.61
C ASN A 96 8.86 -6.24 15.59
N ASN A 97 10.06 -6.13 15.02
CA ASN A 97 10.76 -4.85 14.89
C ASN A 97 9.98 -3.89 13.97
N LEU A 98 9.52 -4.38 12.81
CA LEU A 98 8.70 -3.63 11.86
C LEU A 98 7.43 -3.06 12.51
N LEU A 99 6.73 -3.87 13.32
CA LEU A 99 5.53 -3.43 14.05
C LEU A 99 5.86 -2.39 15.14
N LEU A 100 6.98 -2.54 15.86
CA LEU A 100 7.43 -1.59 16.88
C LEU A 100 7.84 -0.23 16.28
N GLU A 101 8.59 -0.24 15.18
CA GLU A 101 8.98 0.97 14.44
C GLU A 101 7.76 1.69 13.87
N PHE A 102 6.84 0.93 13.26
CA PHE A 102 5.58 1.43 12.72
C PHE A 102 4.67 2.04 13.81
N GLU A 103 4.53 1.37 14.95
CA GLU A 103 3.74 1.88 16.07
C GLU A 103 4.38 3.13 16.70
N SER A 104 5.71 3.18 16.85
CA SER A 104 6.38 4.38 17.37
C SER A 104 6.17 5.58 16.45
N GLY A 105 6.31 5.39 15.13
CA GLY A 105 6.01 6.42 14.14
C GLY A 105 4.57 6.91 14.22
N LEU A 106 3.58 6.01 14.30
CA LEU A 106 2.17 6.39 14.46
C LEU A 106 1.86 7.14 15.77
N ARG A 107 2.57 6.80 16.85
CA ARG A 107 2.46 7.43 18.17
C ARG A 107 3.09 8.82 18.22
N GLU A 108 4.18 9.04 17.48
CA GLU A 108 4.88 10.32 17.38
C GLU A 108 4.26 11.25 16.32
N SER A 109 3.49 10.68 15.39
CA SER A 109 2.81 11.36 14.28
C SER A 109 1.80 12.42 14.73
N THR A 110 2.12 13.68 14.46
CA THR A 110 1.19 14.82 14.61
C THR A 110 0.43 15.16 13.32
N ALA A 111 0.69 14.45 12.22
CA ALA A 111 0.05 14.70 10.93
C ALA A 111 -1.48 14.56 10.96
N LYS A 112 -2.17 15.48 10.27
CA LYS A 112 -3.63 15.49 10.09
C LYS A 112 -4.11 14.24 9.35
N TRP A 113 -3.39 13.79 8.33
CA TRP A 113 -3.67 12.55 7.59
C TRP A 113 -2.62 11.47 7.89
N LYS A 114 -3.09 10.30 8.31
CA LYS A 114 -2.26 9.10 8.50
C LYS A 114 -2.62 8.08 7.43
N ILE A 115 -1.73 7.89 6.46
CA ILE A 115 -1.92 6.96 5.33
C ILE A 115 -0.91 5.82 5.48
N VAL A 116 -1.35 4.58 5.32
CA VAL A 116 -0.48 3.41 5.37
C VAL A 116 -0.50 2.71 4.01
N VAL A 117 0.65 2.23 3.57
CA VAL A 117 0.86 1.62 2.25
C VAL A 117 1.49 0.25 2.42
N GLY A 118 0.89 -0.79 1.84
CA GLY A 118 1.40 -2.17 1.93
C GLY A 118 0.94 -3.06 0.77
N GLN A 119 1.79 -3.99 0.33
CA GLN A 119 1.53 -4.83 -0.85
C GLN A 119 0.37 -5.83 -0.65
N HIS A 120 0.19 -6.37 0.56
CA HIS A 120 -0.79 -7.43 0.83
C HIS A 120 -2.09 -6.88 1.42
N THR A 121 -3.10 -7.75 1.52
CA THR A 121 -4.51 -7.37 1.76
C THR A 121 -4.97 -7.84 3.12
N THR A 122 -5.77 -7.03 3.82
CA THR A 122 -6.52 -7.50 4.99
C THR A 122 -7.81 -8.22 4.59
N LYS A 123 -8.49 -7.82 3.49
CA LYS A 123 -9.74 -8.41 2.98
C LYS A 123 -9.97 -8.18 1.47
N SER A 124 -9.61 -9.12 0.58
CA SER A 124 -9.77 -8.94 -0.87
C SER A 124 -10.97 -9.67 -1.49
N ALA A 125 -11.56 -9.02 -2.50
CA ALA A 125 -12.53 -9.61 -3.43
C ALA A 125 -11.88 -10.35 -4.62
N GLY A 126 -10.56 -10.25 -4.84
CA GLY A 126 -9.83 -11.06 -5.84
C GLY A 126 -9.34 -12.41 -5.28
N HIS A 127 -8.79 -13.30 -6.11
CA HIS A 127 -8.29 -14.61 -5.66
C HIS A 127 -7.21 -14.54 -4.56
N HIS A 128 -6.43 -13.45 -4.51
CA HIS A 128 -5.43 -13.23 -3.46
C HIS A 128 -6.05 -13.21 -2.05
N GLY A 129 -7.34 -12.86 -1.92
CA GLY A 129 -8.09 -12.99 -0.68
C GLY A 129 -7.53 -12.19 0.49
N ASN A 130 -7.71 -12.71 1.70
CA ASN A 130 -7.40 -12.02 2.95
C ASN A 130 -6.10 -12.58 3.56
N THR A 131 -5.09 -11.75 3.79
CA THR A 131 -3.95 -12.11 4.66
C THR A 131 -4.42 -12.03 6.12
N HIS A 132 -4.69 -13.19 6.72
CA HIS A 132 -5.29 -13.25 8.05
C HIS A 132 -4.32 -12.73 9.13
N GLU A 133 -3.01 -12.88 8.90
CA GLU A 133 -1.95 -12.37 9.75
C GLU A 133 -1.93 -10.83 9.82
N LEU A 134 -2.26 -10.13 8.73
CA LEU A 134 -2.42 -8.66 8.76
C LEU A 134 -3.66 -8.25 9.54
N ALA A 135 -4.75 -9.02 9.48
CA ALA A 135 -5.95 -8.78 10.28
C ALA A 135 -5.74 -9.04 11.79
N ILE A 136 -4.76 -9.88 12.16
CA ILE A 136 -4.39 -10.18 13.55
C ILE A 136 -3.35 -9.18 14.09
N HIS A 137 -2.31 -8.86 13.32
CA HIS A 137 -1.16 -8.11 13.82
C HIS A 137 -1.17 -6.61 13.45
N LEU A 138 -1.50 -6.28 12.19
CA LEU A 138 -1.39 -4.91 11.71
C LEU A 138 -2.67 -4.12 11.96
N LEU A 139 -3.84 -4.70 11.63
CA LEU A 139 -5.14 -4.06 11.72
C LEU A 139 -5.47 -3.45 13.10
N PRO A 140 -5.17 -4.09 14.26
CA PRO A 140 -5.42 -3.48 15.56
C PRO A 140 -4.64 -2.19 15.78
N ILE A 141 -3.39 -2.11 15.30
CA ILE A 141 -2.56 -0.89 15.37
C ILE A 141 -3.18 0.20 14.48
N LEU A 142 -3.57 -0.13 13.24
CA LEU A 142 -4.23 0.82 12.33
C LEU A 142 -5.49 1.45 12.96
N GLN A 143 -6.26 0.65 13.69
CA GLN A 143 -7.49 1.10 14.37
C GLN A 143 -7.20 1.92 15.62
N ALA A 144 -6.22 1.49 16.44
CA ALA A 144 -5.84 2.16 17.70
C ALA A 144 -5.27 3.57 17.47
N TYR A 145 -4.48 3.76 16.41
CA TYR A 145 -3.87 5.06 16.05
C TYR A 145 -4.67 5.85 15.00
N HIS A 146 -5.92 5.44 14.73
CA HIS A 146 -6.87 6.12 13.84
C HIS A 146 -6.30 6.46 12.45
N VAL A 147 -5.69 5.46 11.80
CA VAL A 147 -5.24 5.55 10.40
C VAL A 147 -6.44 5.83 9.49
N ASP A 148 -6.28 6.77 8.56
CA ASP A 148 -7.35 7.20 7.66
C ASP A 148 -7.54 6.26 6.47
N LEU A 149 -6.41 5.90 5.84
CA LEU A 149 -6.34 5.10 4.62
C LEU A 149 -5.30 3.98 4.73
N TYR A 150 -5.63 2.80 4.22
CA TYR A 150 -4.67 1.70 3.99
C TYR A 150 -4.65 1.35 2.48
N ILE A 151 -3.79 2.04 1.74
CA ILE A 151 -3.60 1.85 0.30
C ILE A 151 -2.84 0.55 0.08
N SER A 152 -3.47 -0.39 -0.63
CA SER A 152 -3.07 -1.80 -0.60
C SER A 152 -3.84 -2.60 -1.65
N ASN A 153 -4.11 -3.88 -1.39
CA ASN A 153 -5.02 -4.71 -2.17
C ASN A 153 -6.37 -5.07 -1.44
N THR A 154 -6.91 -4.20 -0.53
CA THR A 154 -8.23 -4.16 0.25
C THR A 154 -8.31 -4.92 1.62
N ASP A 155 -9.22 -4.77 2.63
CA ASP A 155 -10.37 -3.89 3.06
C ASP A 155 -10.59 -3.94 4.62
N SER A 156 -11.03 -2.89 5.35
CA SER A 156 -11.43 -2.92 6.81
C SER A 156 -12.38 -1.76 7.23
N SER A 157 -12.35 -1.27 8.48
CA SER A 157 -13.07 -0.05 8.95
C SER A 157 -12.36 1.25 8.57
N ILE A 158 -11.04 1.22 8.43
CA ILE A 158 -10.25 2.21 7.69
C ILE A 158 -10.65 2.11 6.21
N GLN A 159 -10.45 3.14 5.37
CA GLN A 159 -10.74 3.00 3.93
C GLN A 159 -9.55 2.38 3.20
N PHE A 160 -9.82 1.35 2.40
CA PHE A 160 -8.79 0.65 1.64
C PHE A 160 -9.05 0.84 0.17
N LEU A 161 -7.95 1.02 -0.54
CA LEU A 161 -7.93 1.51 -1.92
C LEU A 161 -6.94 0.66 -2.68
N THR A 162 -7.31 0.22 -3.87
CA THR A 162 -6.61 -0.85 -4.58
C THR A 162 -6.47 -0.57 -6.05
N SER A 163 -5.22 -0.49 -6.48
CA SER A 163 -4.82 -0.07 -7.81
C SER A 163 -3.43 -0.58 -8.13
N GLY A 164 -3.23 -1.05 -9.37
CA GLY A 164 -1.93 -1.56 -9.83
C GLY A 164 -1.99 -3.02 -10.26
N GLY A 165 -1.02 -3.42 -11.10
CA GLY A 165 -1.03 -4.73 -11.78
C GLY A 165 -0.94 -5.96 -10.86
N GLY A 166 -0.41 -5.80 -9.64
CA GLY A 166 -0.33 -6.87 -8.64
C GLY A 166 -1.69 -7.30 -8.06
N SER A 167 -2.71 -6.43 -8.11
CA SER A 167 -4.05 -6.72 -7.58
C SER A 167 -4.74 -7.90 -8.27
N LYS A 168 -4.42 -8.14 -9.55
CA LYS A 168 -5.04 -9.10 -10.46
C LYS A 168 -6.59 -9.08 -10.49
N ALA A 169 -7.20 -7.94 -10.20
CA ALA A 169 -8.64 -7.70 -10.36
C ALA A 169 -9.04 -7.52 -11.85
N TRP A 170 -8.87 -8.57 -12.67
CA TRP A 170 -9.23 -8.57 -14.09
C TRP A 170 -9.51 -9.99 -14.60
N ARG A 171 -10.32 -10.12 -15.66
CA ARG A 171 -10.82 -11.38 -16.28
C ARG A 171 -11.93 -12.08 -15.50
N GLY A 172 -12.76 -11.33 -14.77
CA GLY A 172 -13.83 -11.88 -13.92
C GLY A 172 -13.31 -12.59 -12.67
N ASP A 173 -12.06 -12.30 -12.27
CA ASP A 173 -11.37 -12.92 -11.13
C ASP A 173 -11.87 -12.34 -9.79
N VAL A 174 -13.12 -12.70 -9.47
CA VAL A 174 -13.86 -12.28 -8.28
C VAL A 174 -14.14 -13.50 -7.40
N ASN A 175 -13.58 -13.49 -6.19
CA ASN A 175 -13.87 -14.45 -5.15
C ASN A 175 -15.29 -14.23 -4.60
N ASN A 176 -16.22 -15.16 -4.86
CA ASN A 176 -17.64 -15.13 -4.48
C ASN A 176 -17.97 -14.96 -2.97
N ARG A 177 -16.99 -14.63 -2.12
CA ARG A 177 -17.10 -14.40 -0.67
C ARG A 177 -17.02 -12.91 -0.28
N TRP A 178 -17.08 -11.97 -1.22
CA TRP A 178 -17.16 -10.53 -0.92
C TRP A 178 -18.49 -10.14 -0.26
N ASN A 179 -18.48 -9.05 0.50
CA ASN A 179 -19.68 -8.51 1.15
C ASN A 179 -20.24 -7.31 0.36
N PRO A 180 -21.45 -7.41 -0.24
CA PRO A 180 -22.01 -6.36 -1.09
C PRO A 180 -22.43 -5.08 -0.36
N GLN A 181 -22.50 -5.09 0.97
CA GLN A 181 -22.77 -3.89 1.77
C GLN A 181 -21.49 -3.14 2.18
N LYS A 182 -20.30 -3.69 1.87
CA LYS A 182 -19.00 -3.12 2.26
C LYS A 182 -18.15 -2.67 1.07
N MET A 183 -18.20 -3.40 -0.05
CA MET A 183 -17.44 -3.03 -1.25
C MET A 183 -18.13 -1.87 -1.98
N LYS A 184 -17.55 -0.67 -1.88
CA LYS A 184 -18.07 0.56 -2.52
C LYS A 184 -17.86 0.61 -4.04
N PHE A 185 -16.81 -0.05 -4.52
CA PHE A 185 -16.38 -0.07 -5.92
C PHE A 185 -15.54 -1.32 -6.19
N TYR A 186 -15.65 -1.86 -7.40
CA TYR A 186 -14.77 -2.87 -7.98
C TYR A 186 -14.70 -2.64 -9.49
N TYR A 187 -13.56 -2.91 -10.10
CA TYR A 187 -13.35 -2.82 -11.54
C TYR A 187 -12.67 -4.09 -12.04
N ASP A 188 -13.28 -4.76 -13.02
CA ASP A 188 -12.75 -5.94 -13.69
C ASP A 188 -11.82 -5.50 -14.84
N GLY A 189 -10.63 -5.02 -14.48
CA GLY A 189 -9.71 -4.43 -15.45
C GLY A 189 -8.44 -3.84 -14.86
N GLN A 190 -7.47 -3.57 -15.73
CA GLN A 190 -6.22 -2.94 -15.35
C GLN A 190 -6.37 -1.42 -15.26
N GLY A 191 -5.63 -0.81 -14.35
CA GLY A 191 -5.77 0.61 -14.03
C GLY A 191 -4.78 1.09 -12.98
N PHE A 192 -4.92 2.36 -12.60
CA PHE A 192 -4.13 3.03 -11.57
C PHE A 192 -5.00 4.07 -10.83
N MET A 193 -4.45 4.66 -9.77
CA MET A 193 -5.15 5.63 -8.93
C MET A 193 -4.31 6.91 -8.81
N SER A 194 -4.95 8.07 -8.77
CA SER A 194 -4.35 9.29 -8.23
C SER A 194 -4.94 9.60 -6.86
N VAL A 195 -4.11 10.17 -5.99
CA VAL A 195 -4.51 10.72 -4.69
C VAL A 195 -4.05 12.16 -4.66
N GLU A 196 -4.99 13.07 -4.45
CA GLU A 196 -4.82 14.51 -4.39
C GLU A 196 -5.22 14.95 -2.97
N MET A 197 -4.42 15.79 -2.31
CA MET A 197 -4.58 16.05 -0.87
C MET A 197 -4.38 17.52 -0.52
N THR A 198 -5.11 17.96 0.50
CA THR A 198 -4.91 19.22 1.21
C THR A 198 -4.84 18.96 2.72
N GLU A 199 -4.63 20.01 3.52
CA GLU A 199 -4.76 19.93 4.98
C GLU A 199 -6.15 19.47 5.47
N THR A 200 -7.18 19.60 4.63
CA THR A 200 -8.58 19.33 4.99
C THR A 200 -9.25 18.26 4.14
N ASP A 201 -8.71 17.91 2.98
CA ASP A 201 -9.42 17.10 1.98
C ASP A 201 -8.52 16.04 1.36
N VAL A 202 -9.11 14.91 0.97
CA VAL A 202 -8.48 13.88 0.16
C VAL A 202 -9.41 13.51 -0.99
N ASP A 203 -8.87 13.57 -2.20
CA ASP A 203 -9.56 13.36 -3.46
C ASP A 203 -8.91 12.22 -4.25
N ILE A 204 -9.66 11.16 -4.52
CA ILE A 204 -9.11 9.91 -5.04
C ILE A 204 -9.84 9.50 -6.31
N LYS A 205 -9.09 9.34 -7.40
CA LYS A 205 -9.60 9.09 -8.75
C LYS A 205 -9.01 7.78 -9.25
N PHE A 206 -9.85 6.82 -9.61
CA PHE A 206 -9.45 5.56 -10.23
C PHE A 206 -9.54 5.71 -11.74
N TYR A 207 -8.51 5.22 -12.45
CA TYR A 207 -8.37 5.32 -13.89
C TYR A 207 -8.19 3.93 -14.51
N ASP A 208 -8.77 3.72 -15.68
CA ASP A 208 -8.49 2.56 -16.52
C ASP A 208 -7.13 2.65 -17.24
N VAL A 209 -6.81 1.66 -18.10
CA VAL A 209 -5.59 1.66 -18.93
C VAL A 209 -5.49 2.83 -19.90
N PHE A 210 -6.62 3.38 -20.35
CA PHE A 210 -6.69 4.50 -21.30
C PHE A 210 -6.57 5.87 -20.61
N GLY A 211 -6.76 5.91 -19.29
CA GLY A 211 -6.72 7.13 -18.48
C GLY A 211 -8.09 7.80 -18.33
N TYR A 212 -9.19 7.08 -18.56
CA TYR A 212 -10.53 7.57 -18.22
C TYR A 212 -10.78 7.37 -16.72
N ALA A 213 -11.30 8.40 -16.06
CA ALA A 213 -11.68 8.30 -14.65
C ALA A 213 -12.97 7.48 -14.50
N ILE A 214 -12.85 6.29 -13.91
CA ILE A 214 -13.93 5.29 -13.78
C ILE A 214 -14.63 5.32 -12.41
N TYR A 215 -13.98 5.89 -11.40
CA TYR A 215 -14.56 6.11 -10.08
C TYR A 215 -13.87 7.27 -9.36
N LYS A 216 -14.62 7.99 -8.52
CA LYS A 216 -14.08 8.98 -7.59
C LYS A 216 -14.58 8.67 -6.18
N TRP A 217 -13.69 8.74 -5.20
CA TRP A 217 -14.04 8.87 -3.79
C TRP A 217 -13.34 10.09 -3.20
N SER A 218 -13.98 10.72 -2.21
CA SER A 218 -13.54 11.96 -1.58
C SER A 218 -13.91 11.95 -0.10
N THR A 219 -13.13 12.65 0.73
CA THR A 219 -13.48 12.94 2.13
C THR A 219 -12.82 14.22 2.61
N SER A 220 -13.39 14.83 3.64
CA SER A 220 -12.83 15.99 4.31
C SER A 220 -12.71 15.74 5.82
N LYS A 221 -11.74 16.35 6.47
CA LYS A 221 -11.67 16.53 7.92
C LYS A 221 -12.14 17.95 8.26
N LEU A 222 -13.10 18.04 9.17
CA LEU A 222 -13.50 19.32 9.73
C LEU A 222 -12.30 19.92 10.47
N ILE A 223 -11.99 21.19 10.20
CA ILE A 223 -11.07 21.96 11.03
C ILE A 223 -11.72 22.09 12.42
N SER A 224 -11.19 21.40 13.41
CA SER A 224 -11.50 21.68 14.81
C SER A 224 -10.93 23.05 15.14
N SER A 225 -11.77 24.09 15.07
CA SER A 225 -11.43 25.41 15.60
C SER A 225 -11.12 25.26 17.08
N ALA A 226 -9.86 25.48 17.47
CA ALA A 226 -9.47 25.51 18.87
C ALA A 226 -10.24 26.64 19.58
N MET A 227 -10.89 26.29 20.69
CA MET A 227 -11.43 27.22 21.69
C MET A 227 -10.50 27.23 22.90
#